data_AF-R7JC38-F1
#
_entry.id   AF-R7JC38-F1
#
_cell.length_a   1.000
_cell.length_b   1.000
_cell.length_c   1.000
_cell.angle_alpha   90.00
_cell.angle_beta   90.00
_cell.angle_gamma   90.00
#
_symmetry.space_group_name_H-M   'P 1'
#
loop_
_entity.id
_entity.type
_entity.pdbx_description
1 polymer ?
#
loop_
_entity_poly.entity_id
_entity_poly.type
_entity_poly.pdbx_seq_one_letter_code
_entity_poly.pdbx_strand_id
1 'polypeptide(L)'
;MYSIIVGECGIQPDYFLDKMQWYEINALLNGRENRTSWEQTRMICYMIAQVNSTKKLKPTDILSFTWDDKKVEDTAISNTDIDRLKNKAKQTLKLL
;
A
#
# COMPACT_ATOMS: atom_id res chain seq x y z
N MET A 1 4.16 8.52 15.06
CA MET A 1 4.85 8.72 13.76
C MET A 1 6.36 8.83 13.95
N TYR A 2 6.88 9.80 14.72
CA TYR A 2 8.31 9.90 15.03
C TYR A 2 8.90 8.61 15.65
N SER A 3 8.26 8.06 16.71
CA SER A 3 8.72 6.82 17.37
C SER A 3 8.80 5.62 16.42
N ILE A 4 7.87 5.55 15.46
CA ILE A 4 7.81 4.51 14.45
C ILE A 4 8.97 4.66 13.47
N ILE A 5 9.15 5.84 12.90
CA ILE A 5 10.09 6.07 11.80
C ILE A 5 11.53 6.11 12.30
N VAL A 6 11.78 6.82 13.40
CA VAL A 6 13.12 6.97 13.98
C VAL A 6 13.47 5.79 14.88
N GLY A 7 12.55 5.38 15.75
CA GLY A 7 12.80 4.32 16.73
C GLY A 7 12.77 2.93 16.11
N GLU A 8 11.68 2.57 15.46
CA GLU A 8 11.47 1.20 14.98
C GLU A 8 12.07 0.95 13.58
N CYS A 9 12.02 1.94 12.68
CA CYS A 9 12.59 1.82 11.34
C CYS A 9 14.06 2.27 11.27
N GLY A 10 14.62 2.83 12.35
CA GLY A 10 16.03 3.20 12.44
C GLY A 10 16.44 4.36 11.53
N ILE A 11 15.48 5.19 11.08
CA ILE A 11 15.78 6.36 10.27
C ILE A 11 16.42 7.44 11.17
N GLN A 12 17.47 8.09 10.67
CA GLN A 12 18.14 9.15 11.42
C GLN A 12 17.16 10.29 11.74
N PRO A 13 17.14 10.79 12.99
CA PRO A 13 16.26 11.89 13.39
C PRO A 13 16.35 13.11 12.47
N ASP A 14 17.58 13.52 12.15
CA ASP A 14 17.86 14.70 11.32
C ASP A 14 17.35 14.51 9.90
N TYR A 15 17.43 13.30 9.34
CA TYR A 15 16.85 13.00 8.03
C TYR A 15 15.32 13.05 8.07
N PHE A 16 14.70 12.42 9.07
CA PHE A 16 13.25 12.37 9.23
C PHE A 16 12.63 13.77 9.38
N LEU A 17 13.28 14.65 10.16
CA LEU A 17 12.74 15.97 10.47
C LEU A 17 12.97 16.99 9.35
N ASP A 18 14.13 16.97 8.69
CA ASP A 18 14.54 18.07 7.81
C ASP A 18 14.53 17.73 6.31
N LYS A 19 14.61 16.44 5.94
CA LYS A 19 14.86 16.02 4.55
C LYS A 19 13.84 15.04 4.00
N MET A 20 13.29 14.18 4.85
CA MET A 20 12.41 13.09 4.44
C MET A 20 11.10 13.63 3.87
N GLN A 21 10.72 13.11 2.71
CA GLN A 21 9.53 13.53 2.00
C GLN A 21 8.32 12.65 2.36
N TRP A 22 7.12 13.23 2.24
CA TRP A 22 5.88 12.53 2.60
C TRP A 22 5.65 11.21 1.85
N TYR A 23 6.11 11.11 0.60
CA TYR A 23 5.98 9.86 -0.16
C TYR A 23 6.87 8.74 0.39
N GLU A 24 8.05 9.07 0.92
CA GLU A 24 8.94 8.09 1.58
C GLU A 24 8.29 7.60 2.88
N ILE A 25 7.68 8.51 3.64
CA ILE A 25 6.96 8.20 4.88
C ILE A 25 5.81 7.23 4.57
N ASN A 26 5.02 7.53 3.55
CA ASN A 26 3.90 6.69 3.15
C ASN A 26 4.36 5.32 2.65
N ALA A 27 5.42 5.24 1.84
CA ALA A 27 5.97 3.97 1.37
C ALA A 27 6.45 3.10 2.55
N LEU A 28 7.10 3.71 3.53
CA LEU A 28 7.64 3.04 4.71
C LEU A 28 6.55 2.57 5.67
N LEU A 29 5.48 3.36 5.85
CA LEU A 29 4.31 2.96 6.65
C LEU A 29 3.48 1.87 5.95
N ASN A 30 3.27 1.97 4.64
CA ASN A 30 2.51 0.98 3.86
C ASN A 30 3.23 -0.37 3.77
N GLY A 31 4.57 -0.36 3.68
CA GLY A 31 5.38 -1.58 3.68
C GLY A 31 5.40 -2.33 5.01
N ARG A 32 4.86 -1.73 6.08
CA ARG A 32 4.89 -2.26 7.44
C ARG A 32 3.65 -3.06 7.83
N GLU A 33 2.67 -3.18 6.94
CA GLU A 33 1.67 -4.23 7.09
C GLU A 33 2.43 -5.55 7.25
N ASN A 34 2.29 -6.20 8.40
CA ASN A 34 2.98 -7.46 8.70
C ASN A 34 2.29 -8.60 7.94
N ARG A 35 2.22 -8.46 6.61
CA ARG A 35 1.46 -9.30 5.69
C ARG A 35 1.85 -10.75 5.91
N THR A 36 3.15 -11.04 6.02
CA THR A 36 3.63 -12.40 6.27
C THR A 36 3.07 -13.00 7.56
N SER A 37 3.05 -12.25 8.68
CA SER A 37 2.50 -12.76 9.94
C SER A 37 0.97 -12.96 9.88
N TRP A 38 0.26 -12.04 9.22
CA TRP A 38 -1.17 -12.17 9.01
C TRP A 38 -1.53 -13.33 8.06
N GLU A 39 -0.73 -13.55 7.03
CA GLU A 39 -0.86 -14.70 6.11
C GLU A 39 -0.57 -16.02 6.82
N GLN A 40 0.46 -16.08 7.67
CA GLN A 40 0.72 -17.26 8.51
C GLN A 40 -0.47 -17.56 9.43
N THR A 41 -1.00 -16.53 10.10
CA THR A 41 -2.20 -16.67 10.93
C THR A 41 -3.38 -17.17 10.12
N ARG A 42 -3.63 -16.60 8.93
CA ARG A 42 -4.68 -17.03 8.01
C ARG A 42 -4.53 -18.50 7.61
N MET A 43 -3.32 -18.94 7.33
CA MET A 43 -3.04 -20.34 6.97
C MET A 43 -3.31 -21.29 8.15
N ILE A 44 -2.91 -20.92 9.37
CA ILE A 44 -3.17 -21.72 10.58
C ILE A 44 -4.68 -21.84 10.81
N CYS A 45 -5.42 -20.73 10.77
CA CYS A 45 -6.87 -20.73 10.92
C CYS A 45 -7.55 -21.55 9.80
N TYR A 46 -7.06 -21.43 8.57
CA TYR A 46 -7.55 -22.21 7.43
C TYR A 46 -7.37 -23.71 7.62
N MET A 47 -6.18 -24.16 8.04
CA MET A 47 -5.91 -25.56 8.31
C MET A 47 -6.85 -26.12 9.38
N ILE A 48 -7.03 -25.39 10.48
CA ILE A 48 -7.92 -25.79 11.58
C ILE A 48 -9.37 -25.87 11.08
N ALA A 49 -9.84 -24.86 10.34
CA ALA A 49 -11.20 -24.83 9.83
C ALA A 49 -11.44 -25.92 8.78
N GLN A 50 -10.48 -26.19 7.90
CA GLN A 50 -10.59 -27.17 6.82
C GLN A 50 -10.63 -28.61 7.34
N VAL A 51 -9.89 -28.92 8.41
CA VAL A 51 -9.90 -30.26 9.03
C VAL A 51 -11.22 -30.51 9.77
N ASN A 52 -11.85 -29.47 10.33
CA ASN A 52 -13.11 -29.56 11.06
C ASN A 52 -14.36 -29.33 10.19
N SER A 53 -14.18 -29.12 8.88
CA SER A 53 -15.26 -28.82 7.94
C SER A 53 -15.31 -29.87 6.84
N THR A 54 -16.53 -30.24 6.43
CA THR A 54 -16.76 -31.09 5.25
C THR A 54 -16.76 -30.28 3.95
N LYS A 55 -16.79 -28.94 4.03
CA LYS A 55 -16.74 -28.05 2.87
C LYS A 55 -15.29 -27.71 2.52
N LYS A 56 -15.01 -27.58 1.22
CA LYS A 56 -13.75 -26.97 0.76
C LYS A 56 -13.83 -25.47 0.95
N LEU A 57 -13.12 -24.96 1.95
CA LEU A 57 -12.99 -23.55 2.24
C LEU A 57 -11.83 -22.96 1.42
N LYS A 58 -11.87 -21.66 1.18
CA LYS A 58 -10.70 -20.90 0.72
C LYS A 58 -10.11 -20.11 1.90
N PRO A 59 -8.80 -19.82 1.90
CA PRO A 59 -8.20 -18.97 2.94
C PRO A 59 -8.88 -17.60 3.08
N THR A 60 -9.36 -17.03 1.98
CA THR A 60 -10.13 -15.76 1.95
C THR A 60 -11.48 -15.85 2.66
N ASP A 61 -12.06 -17.05 2.79
CA ASP A 61 -13.32 -17.26 3.49
C ASP A 61 -13.13 -17.25 5.01
N ILE A 62 -11.89 -17.39 5.48
CA ILE A 62 -11.51 -17.39 6.90
C ILE A 62 -11.14 -15.99 7.36
N LEU A 63 -10.22 -15.34 6.62
CA LEU A 63 -9.79 -13.97 6.85
C LEU A 63 -9.63 -13.25 5.51
N SER A 64 -10.43 -12.22 5.32
CA SER A 64 -10.33 -11.29 4.20
C SER A 64 -9.45 -10.11 4.56
N PHE A 65 -8.42 -9.85 3.77
CA PHE A 65 -7.52 -8.72 3.95
C PHE A 65 -7.77 -7.62 2.93
N THR A 66 -7.39 -6.39 3.28
CA THR A 66 -7.53 -5.20 2.42
C THR A 66 -6.73 -5.29 1.13
N TRP A 67 -5.71 -6.16 1.08
CA TRP A 67 -4.88 -6.42 -0.11
C TRP A 67 -5.30 -7.66 -0.90
N ASP A 68 -6.32 -8.41 -0.48
CA ASP A 68 -6.88 -9.50 -1.29
C ASP A 68 -7.70 -8.94 -2.45
N ASP A 69 -8.35 -7.80 -2.22
CA ASP A 69 -8.97 -7.01 -3.27
C ASP A 69 -7.87 -6.40 -4.13
N LYS A 70 -7.67 -6.97 -5.31
CA LYS A 70 -7.08 -6.22 -6.43
C LYS A 70 -8.06 -5.12 -6.78
N LYS A 71 -8.04 -4.02 -6.02
CA LYS A 71 -8.45 -2.73 -6.56
C LYS A 71 -7.53 -2.53 -7.75
N VAL A 72 -8.06 -2.80 -8.94
CA VAL A 72 -7.53 -2.21 -10.16
C VAL A 72 -7.65 -0.72 -9.87
N GLU A 73 -6.58 -0.14 -9.32
CA GLU A 73 -6.41 1.30 -9.46
C GLU A 73 -6.46 1.49 -10.97
N ASP A 74 -7.54 2.08 -11.46
CA ASP A 74 -7.65 2.50 -12.84
C ASP A 74 -6.51 3.50 -13.09
N THR A 75 -5.32 2.99 -13.41
CA THR A 75 -4.21 3.75 -14.01
C THR A 75 -4.56 4.15 -15.44
N ALA A 76 -5.83 4.04 -15.83
CA ALA A 76 -6.36 4.66 -17.02
C ALA A 76 -6.41 6.17 -16.78
N ILE A 77 -5.36 6.86 -17.22
CA ILE A 77 -5.39 8.32 -17.37
C ILE A 77 -6.60 8.64 -18.25
N SER A 78 -7.59 9.34 -17.69
CA SER A 78 -8.76 9.78 -18.46
C SER A 78 -8.30 10.70 -19.58
N ASN A 79 -8.95 10.65 -20.75
CA ASN A 79 -8.66 11.56 -21.87
C ASN A 79 -8.69 13.04 -21.44
N THR A 80 -9.49 13.37 -20.42
CA THR A 80 -9.53 14.71 -19.80
C THR A 80 -8.21 15.12 -19.14
N ASP A 81 -7.51 14.17 -18.50
CA ASP A 81 -6.22 14.42 -17.87
C ASP A 81 -5.11 14.60 -18.90
N ILE A 82 -5.17 13.85 -20.01
CA ILE A 82 -4.26 14.01 -21.16
C ILE A 82 -4.39 15.43 -21.72
N ASP A 83 -5.61 15.93 -21.91
CA ASP A 83 -5.84 17.28 -22.44
C ASP A 83 -5.43 18.38 -21.45
N ARG A 84 -5.66 18.18 -20.15
CA ARG A 84 -5.16 19.09 -19.10
C ARG A 84 -3.63 19.19 -19.14
N LEU A 85 -2.94 18.05 -19.26
CA LEU A 85 -1.48 17.99 -19.33
C LEU A 85 -0.94 18.66 -20.58
N LYS A 86 -1.56 18.44 -21.75
CA LYS A 86 -1.20 19.13 -23.00
C LYS A 86 -1.37 20.64 -22.90
N ASN A 87 -2.44 21.11 -22.26
CA ASN A 87 -2.67 22.54 -22.07
C ASN A 87 -1.66 23.17 -21.11
N LYS A 88 -1.31 22.48 -20.01
CA LYS A 88 -0.23 22.93 -19.11
C LYS A 88 1.10 23.03 -19.86
N ALA A 89 1.47 22.02 -20.64
CA ALA A 89 2.72 22.03 -21.42
C ALA A 89 2.79 23.20 -22.42
N LYS A 90 1.67 23.52 -23.08
CA LYS A 90 1.57 24.68 -23.98
C LYS A 90 1.71 26.01 -23.24
N GLN A 91 1.19 26.12 -22.02
CA GLN A 91 1.32 27.34 -21.21
C GLN A 91 2.76 27.56 -20.76
N THR A 92 3.48 26.51 -20.34
CA THR A 92 4.90 26.62 -19.98
C THR A 92 5.78 26.98 -21.17
N LEU A 93 5.50 26.43 -22.36
CA LEU A 93 6.22 26.79 -23.60
C LEU A 93 5.98 28.24 -24.04
N LYS A 94 4.88 28.86 -23.63
CA LYS A 94 4.54 30.25 -23.96
C LYS A 94 5.14 31.27 -22.97
N LEU A 95 5.58 30.80 -21.81
CA LEU A 95 6.22 31.61 -20.76
C LEU A 95 7.77 31.58 -20.85
N LEU A 96 8.31 30.75 -21.75
CA LEU A 96 9.70 30.76 -22.21
C LEU A 96 9.83 31.63 -23.46
#